data_AF-A0A6A5RVI6-F1
#
_entry.id   AF-A0A6A5RVI6-F1
#
_cell.length_a   1.000
_cell.length_b   1.000
_cell.length_c   1.000
_cell.angle_alpha   90.00
_cell.angle_beta   90.00
_cell.angle_gamma   90.00
#
_symmetry.space_group_name_H-M   'P 1'
#
loop_
_entity.id
_entity.type
_entity.pdbx_description
1 polymer ?
#
loop_
_entity_poly.entity_id
_entity_poly.type
_entity_poly.pdbx_seq_one_letter_code
_entity_poly.pdbx_strand_id
1 'polypeptide(L)'
;MSAPRGGGRGRGRGRGRGRGDYYTPSDRQDQDQNQQPQQQAEPEGKNSTIELLKGFLQRRYDPSTKLLNFSTIATDEEVAKSGMFRQESTQKKFFPALMVVCDDMLETREAKEAAIESVTLCGNNITNLNVIFDLCKTLNHIKNLDLSGNAFHSINALKPWKGRFRKLEHLIIDPFSNIGWEEEITSWFPKLKILNGVQVRADKPAAGDAGMITDAPMAAEPQAMAGAIAPTPVLPVPTFDQQKEEMIAYVQNATNLKRDYAIQCLEAGGWELNRAGELFTQSQPSLPPDAYN
;
A
#
# COMPACT_ATOMS: atom_id res chain seq x y z
N MET A 1 -57.93 0.92 -43.75
CA MET A 1 -58.65 2.03 -44.43
C MET A 1 -58.16 3.31 -43.77
N SER A 2 -57.33 4.14 -44.42
CA SER A 2 -57.69 5.09 -45.50
C SER A 2 -58.54 6.23 -44.93
N ALA A 3 -57.97 7.37 -44.47
CA ALA A 3 -57.47 8.54 -45.26
C ALA A 3 -58.61 9.51 -45.67
N PRO A 4 -58.39 10.76 -46.15
CA PRO A 4 -57.15 11.57 -46.34
C PRO A 4 -57.23 12.92 -45.52
N ARG A 5 -56.76 14.15 -45.86
CA ARG A 5 -55.99 14.79 -46.96
C ARG A 5 -55.46 16.20 -46.54
N GLY A 6 -54.37 16.69 -47.15
CA GLY A 6 -54.06 18.14 -47.33
C GLY A 6 -52.92 18.74 -46.47
N GLY A 7 -52.06 19.63 -46.97
CA GLY A 7 -51.85 20.07 -48.37
C GLY A 7 -50.83 21.22 -48.54
N GLY A 8 -50.14 21.28 -49.70
CA GLY A 8 -49.16 22.33 -50.08
C GLY A 8 -47.70 21.87 -49.97
N ARG A 9 -46.89 21.64 -51.03
CA ARG A 9 -46.46 22.42 -52.23
C ARG A 9 -45.24 23.33 -52.01
N GLY A 10 -44.05 22.88 -52.43
CA GLY A 10 -42.82 23.69 -52.54
C GLY A 10 -41.81 23.08 -53.54
N ARG A 11 -41.24 23.88 -54.44
CA ARG A 11 -40.31 23.50 -55.53
C ARG A 11 -38.84 23.52 -55.02
N GLY A 12 -37.83 22.86 -55.60
CA GLY A 12 -37.78 21.87 -56.69
C GLY A 12 -36.64 22.13 -57.70
N ARG A 13 -35.85 21.08 -58.06
CA ARG A 13 -34.68 21.03 -58.99
C ARG A 13 -33.34 21.54 -58.40
N GLY A 14 -32.16 21.08 -58.83
CA GLY A 14 -31.82 20.11 -59.89
C GLY A 14 -30.40 19.49 -59.74
N ARG A 15 -30.05 18.51 -60.58
CA ARG A 15 -28.78 17.73 -60.52
C ARG A 15 -27.76 18.19 -61.56
N GLY A 16 -26.46 17.96 -61.30
CA GLY A 16 -25.39 17.93 -62.29
C GLY A 16 -24.19 17.10 -61.82
N ARG A 17 -23.64 16.24 -62.68
CA ARG A 17 -22.32 15.59 -62.54
C ARG A 17 -21.47 16.03 -63.73
N GLY A 18 -20.19 16.32 -63.51
CA GLY A 18 -19.21 16.59 -64.56
C GLY A 18 -17.81 16.20 -64.10
N ARG A 19 -17.04 15.58 -64.97
CA ARG A 19 -15.64 15.17 -64.79
C ARG A 19 -14.91 15.56 -66.06
N GLY A 20 -13.76 16.23 -65.96
CA GLY A 20 -13.02 16.67 -67.14
C GLY A 20 -11.84 17.55 -66.76
N ASP A 21 -10.65 16.97 -66.81
CA ASP A 21 -9.37 17.65 -66.76
C ASP A 21 -9.18 18.51 -68.02
N TYR A 22 -8.74 19.76 -67.86
CA TYR A 22 -7.92 20.44 -68.87
C TYR A 22 -6.91 21.37 -68.19
N TYR A 23 -5.69 21.35 -68.71
CA TYR A 23 -4.52 22.03 -68.17
C TYR A 23 -4.28 23.35 -68.92
N THR A 24 -4.01 24.43 -68.21
CA THR A 24 -3.48 25.67 -68.80
C THR A 24 -2.47 26.30 -67.84
N PRO A 25 -1.28 26.72 -68.30
CA PRO A 25 -0.17 27.15 -67.44
C PRO A 25 -0.12 28.67 -67.23
N SER A 26 1.01 29.10 -66.63
CA SER A 26 1.58 30.46 -66.56
C SER A 26 1.34 31.28 -65.27
N ASP A 27 2.46 31.83 -64.79
CA ASP A 27 2.61 33.04 -63.99
C ASP A 27 1.93 33.16 -62.60
N ARG A 28 2.56 32.51 -61.60
CA ARG A 28 2.98 33.23 -60.38
C ARG A 28 4.42 32.87 -59.98
N GLN A 29 5.13 33.90 -59.55
CA GLN A 29 6.58 33.93 -59.33
C GLN A 29 7.04 33.10 -58.13
N ASP A 30 8.32 32.75 -58.14
CA ASP A 30 9.07 32.14 -57.04
C ASP A 30 8.91 32.86 -55.71
N GLN A 31 8.69 32.08 -54.66
CA GLN A 31 9.46 32.24 -53.42
C GLN A 31 9.75 30.84 -52.86
N ASP A 32 10.92 30.31 -53.23
CA ASP A 32 11.48 29.14 -52.57
C ASP A 32 11.81 29.51 -51.11
N GLN A 33 11.04 28.95 -50.18
CA GLN A 33 11.45 28.78 -48.79
C GLN A 33 11.37 27.30 -48.42
N ASN A 34 12.32 26.55 -49.00
CA ASN A 34 13.15 25.59 -48.29
C ASN A 34 12.41 24.84 -47.16
N GLN A 35 11.67 23.80 -47.54
CA GLN A 35 11.02 22.90 -46.59
C GLN A 35 12.09 22.09 -45.84
N GLN A 36 12.63 22.68 -44.77
CA GLN A 36 13.24 21.89 -43.71
C GLN A 36 12.20 20.86 -43.25
N PRO A 37 12.52 19.56 -43.23
CA PRO A 37 11.61 18.57 -42.66
C PRO A 37 11.39 18.95 -41.19
N GLN A 38 10.13 19.03 -40.78
CA GLN A 38 9.80 19.19 -39.37
C GLN A 38 10.27 17.93 -38.63
N GLN A 39 11.50 17.96 -38.12
CA GLN A 39 11.93 17.06 -37.07
C GLN A 39 10.94 17.23 -35.93
N GLN A 40 10.15 16.17 -35.71
CA GLN A 40 9.31 16.09 -34.54
C GLN A 40 10.23 16.19 -33.33
N ALA A 41 10.13 17.29 -32.58
CA ALA A 41 10.87 17.45 -31.35
C ALA A 41 10.37 16.40 -30.36
N GLU A 42 11.04 15.25 -30.33
CA GLU A 42 10.85 14.27 -29.28
C GLU A 42 11.13 14.95 -27.93
N PRO A 43 10.31 14.66 -26.90
CA PRO A 43 10.19 15.57 -25.77
C PRO A 43 11.34 15.39 -24.79
N GLU A 44 12.43 16.15 -24.99
CA GLU A 44 13.64 16.17 -24.15
C GLU A 44 13.32 16.22 -22.63
N GLY A 45 12.30 17.01 -22.24
CA GLY A 45 11.84 17.10 -20.86
C GLY A 45 11.22 15.82 -20.28
N LYS A 46 10.70 14.90 -21.10
CA LYS A 46 10.26 13.58 -20.61
C LYS A 46 11.45 12.68 -20.28
N ASN A 47 12.48 12.67 -21.11
CA ASN A 47 13.65 11.82 -20.90
C ASN A 47 14.38 12.24 -19.62
N SER A 48 14.61 13.54 -19.43
CA SER A 48 15.16 14.08 -18.17
C SER A 48 14.29 13.75 -16.94
N THR A 49 12.95 13.74 -17.07
CA THR A 49 12.05 13.31 -15.99
C THR A 49 12.20 11.82 -15.67
N ILE A 50 12.32 10.96 -16.70
CA ILE A 50 12.52 9.51 -16.55
C ILE A 50 13.89 9.21 -15.93
N GLU A 51 14.95 9.90 -16.35
CA GLU A 51 16.30 9.78 -15.79
C GLU A 51 16.32 10.13 -14.30
N LEU A 52 15.66 11.21 -13.88
CA LEU A 52 15.56 11.59 -12.48
C LEU A 52 14.76 10.54 -11.67
N LEU A 53 13.69 9.98 -12.23
CA LEU A 53 12.95 8.88 -11.60
C LEU A 53 13.81 7.60 -11.49
N LYS A 54 14.64 7.28 -12.49
CA LYS A 54 15.61 6.17 -12.44
C LYS A 54 16.67 6.39 -11.38
N GLY A 55 17.28 7.58 -11.32
CA GLY A 55 18.25 7.95 -10.29
C GLY A 55 17.66 7.90 -8.88
N PHE A 56 16.44 8.41 -8.71
CA PHE A 56 15.70 8.33 -7.45
C PHE A 56 15.44 6.87 -7.02
N LEU A 57 14.96 6.01 -7.93
CA LEU A 57 14.78 4.58 -7.66
C LEU A 57 16.10 3.90 -7.24
N GLN A 58 17.20 4.18 -7.95
CA GLN A 58 18.52 3.60 -7.67
C GLN A 58 19.10 4.04 -6.31
N ARG A 59 19.01 5.34 -5.97
CA ARG A 59 19.50 5.86 -4.67
C ARG A 59 18.69 5.39 -3.47
N ARG A 60 17.41 5.05 -3.68
CA ARG A 60 16.45 4.74 -2.62
C ARG A 60 16.14 3.24 -2.51
N TYR A 61 16.74 2.41 -3.35
CA TYR A 61 16.65 0.95 -3.27
C TYR A 61 17.86 0.36 -2.52
N ASP A 62 17.60 -0.39 -1.45
CA ASP A 62 18.61 -1.21 -0.78
C ASP A 62 18.52 -2.67 -1.27
N PRO A 63 19.55 -3.20 -1.98
CA PRO A 63 19.60 -4.59 -2.41
C PRO A 63 19.76 -5.59 -1.26
N SER A 64 20.21 -5.15 -0.08
CA SER A 64 20.48 -6.02 1.08
C SER A 64 19.21 -6.41 1.81
N THR A 65 18.31 -5.45 2.03
CA THR A 65 16.97 -5.67 2.62
C THR A 65 15.85 -5.79 1.58
N LYS A 66 16.19 -5.71 0.29
CA LYS A 66 15.25 -5.72 -0.85
C LYS A 66 14.16 -4.66 -0.70
N LEU A 67 14.57 -3.49 -0.20
CA LEU A 67 13.68 -2.44 0.27
C LEU A 67 13.73 -1.24 -0.66
N LEU A 68 12.56 -0.83 -1.12
CA LEU A 68 12.39 0.37 -1.92
C LEU A 68 11.87 1.51 -1.02
N ASN A 69 12.74 2.48 -0.76
CA ASN A 69 12.49 3.55 0.19
C ASN A 69 11.83 4.77 -0.46
N PHE A 70 10.51 4.73 -0.59
CA PHE A 70 9.70 5.87 -0.97
C PHE A 70 9.34 6.76 0.23
N SER A 71 10.10 6.81 1.32
CA SER A 71 9.83 7.77 2.40
C SER A 71 10.02 9.21 1.92
N THR A 72 9.28 10.15 2.53
CA THR A 72 9.57 11.60 2.53
C THR A 72 9.98 12.17 1.17
N ILE A 73 9.27 11.79 0.09
CA ILE A 73 9.70 12.03 -1.30
C ILE A 73 9.85 13.52 -1.61
N ALA A 74 8.99 14.35 -1.02
CA ALA A 74 9.03 15.80 -1.17
C ALA A 74 10.28 16.46 -0.57
N THR A 75 11.07 15.74 0.25
CA THR A 75 12.34 16.22 0.83
C THR A 75 13.58 15.60 0.21
N ASP A 76 13.46 14.73 -0.81
CA ASP A 76 14.62 14.30 -1.61
C ASP A 76 15.16 15.50 -2.40
N GLU A 77 16.48 15.72 -2.35
CA GLU A 77 17.10 16.90 -2.93
C GLU A 77 16.89 17.03 -4.44
N GLU A 78 16.95 15.95 -5.22
CA GLU A 78 16.75 16.03 -6.66
C GLU A 78 15.27 16.18 -7.01
N VAL A 79 14.38 15.48 -6.30
CA VAL A 79 12.94 15.64 -6.48
C VAL A 79 12.49 17.06 -6.13
N ALA A 80 13.06 17.67 -5.08
CA ALA A 80 12.83 19.07 -4.74
C ALA A 80 13.40 20.05 -5.80
N LYS A 81 14.63 19.81 -6.28
CA LYS A 81 15.27 20.60 -7.36
C LYS A 81 14.48 20.52 -8.67
N SER A 82 13.90 19.37 -9.01
CA SER A 82 13.07 19.16 -10.21
C SER A 82 11.79 20.02 -10.23
N GLY A 83 11.34 20.48 -9.07
CA GLY A 83 10.07 21.19 -8.94
C GLY A 83 8.80 20.34 -9.13
N MET A 84 8.90 19.03 -9.37
CA MET A 84 7.73 18.15 -9.61
C MET A 84 6.71 18.14 -8.47
N PHE A 85 7.13 18.44 -7.23
CA PHE A 85 6.23 18.51 -6.08
C PHE A 85 5.61 19.91 -5.84
N ARG A 86 5.91 20.91 -6.69
CA ARG A 86 5.36 22.28 -6.58
C ARG A 86 3.90 22.42 -7.05
N GLN A 87 3.36 21.44 -7.76
CA GLN A 87 1.95 21.43 -8.20
C GLN A 87 1.29 20.09 -7.90
N GLU A 88 0.04 20.13 -7.43
CA GLU A 88 -0.77 18.93 -7.19
C GLU A 88 -1.00 18.11 -8.49
N SER A 89 -1.02 18.80 -9.64
CA SER A 89 -1.16 18.24 -10.99
C SER A 89 0.02 17.37 -11.43
N THR A 90 1.23 17.64 -10.92
CA THR A 90 2.45 16.87 -11.18
C THR A 90 2.69 15.83 -10.09
N GLN A 91 2.39 16.13 -8.82
CA GLN A 91 2.39 15.13 -7.74
C GLN A 91 1.50 13.91 -8.08
N LYS A 92 0.28 14.15 -8.60
CA LYS A 92 -0.65 13.09 -9.06
C LYS A 92 -0.11 12.23 -10.21
N LYS A 93 0.91 12.70 -10.94
CA LYS A 93 1.55 11.97 -12.06
C LYS A 93 2.88 11.33 -11.65
N PHE A 94 3.51 11.80 -10.58
CA PHE A 94 4.81 11.30 -10.10
C PHE A 94 4.77 9.80 -9.82
N PHE A 95 3.82 9.34 -9.00
CA PHE A 95 3.73 7.92 -8.65
C PHE A 95 3.38 7.00 -9.84
N PRO A 96 2.40 7.31 -10.70
CA PRO A 96 2.18 6.55 -11.93
C PRO A 96 3.41 6.49 -12.85
N ALA A 97 4.15 7.59 -13.00
CA ALA A 97 5.40 7.61 -13.78
C ALA A 97 6.49 6.75 -13.11
N LEU A 98 6.67 6.88 -11.79
CA LEU A 98 7.60 6.08 -10.98
C LEU A 98 7.32 4.58 -11.08
N MET A 99 6.04 4.17 -11.13
CA MET A 99 5.65 2.77 -11.36
C MET A 99 6.01 2.30 -12.78
N VAL A 100 5.80 3.12 -13.81
CA VAL A 100 6.22 2.82 -15.20
C VAL A 100 7.75 2.68 -15.28
N VAL A 101 8.51 3.56 -14.61
CA VAL A 101 9.98 3.44 -14.55
C VAL A 101 10.43 2.20 -13.76
N CYS A 102 9.71 1.81 -12.70
CA CYS A 102 9.96 0.57 -11.96
C CYS A 102 9.63 -0.69 -12.80
N ASP A 103 8.63 -0.61 -13.68
CA ASP A 103 8.30 -1.68 -14.63
C ASP A 103 9.36 -1.81 -15.74
N ASP A 104 9.89 -0.68 -16.23
CA ASP A 104 10.95 -0.55 -17.25
C ASP A 104 12.33 -1.00 -16.75
N MET A 105 12.69 -0.68 -15.50
CA MET A 105 13.96 -1.09 -14.89
C MET A 105 14.06 -2.58 -14.56
N LEU A 106 12.92 -3.29 -14.49
CA LEU A 106 12.84 -4.68 -14.04
C LEU A 106 11.85 -5.47 -14.90
N GLU A 107 11.98 -5.44 -16.23
CA GLU A 107 10.97 -5.93 -17.21
C GLU A 107 10.18 -7.19 -16.78
N THR A 108 10.87 -8.25 -16.33
CA THR A 108 10.24 -9.52 -15.94
C THR A 108 9.61 -9.47 -14.55
N ARG A 109 8.45 -10.14 -14.39
CA ARG A 109 7.81 -10.29 -13.07
C ARG A 109 8.76 -10.92 -12.04
N GLU A 110 9.54 -11.92 -12.47
CA GLU A 110 10.47 -12.65 -11.61
C GLU A 110 11.62 -11.75 -11.11
N ALA A 111 12.14 -10.84 -11.93
CA ALA A 111 13.10 -9.84 -11.49
C ALA A 111 12.51 -8.91 -10.42
N LYS A 112 11.25 -8.48 -10.58
CA LYS A 112 10.53 -7.66 -9.58
C LYS A 112 10.37 -8.42 -8.27
N GLU A 113 9.87 -9.66 -8.29
CA GLU A 113 9.70 -10.47 -7.08
C GLU A 113 11.02 -10.87 -6.41
N ALA A 114 12.12 -10.97 -7.19
CA ALA A 114 13.45 -11.26 -6.65
C ALA A 114 14.14 -10.02 -6.07
N ALA A 115 13.90 -8.83 -6.62
CA ALA A 115 14.53 -7.58 -6.19
C ALA A 115 13.76 -6.85 -5.08
N ILE A 116 12.42 -6.76 -5.17
CA ILE A 116 11.61 -5.91 -4.31
C ILE A 116 10.69 -6.78 -3.44
N GLU A 117 11.04 -6.91 -2.16
CA GLU A 117 10.19 -7.59 -1.16
C GLU A 117 9.57 -6.61 -0.14
N SER A 118 10.18 -5.45 0.03
CA SER A 118 9.80 -4.42 1.01
C SER A 118 9.60 -3.03 0.36
N VAL A 119 8.60 -2.27 0.80
CA VAL A 119 8.38 -0.87 0.39
C VAL A 119 7.99 -0.03 1.60
N THR A 120 8.63 1.14 1.79
CA THR A 120 8.15 2.18 2.72
C THR A 120 7.68 3.41 1.97
N LEU A 121 6.55 3.96 2.41
CA LEU A 121 5.96 5.23 1.99
C LEU A 121 5.85 6.20 3.18
N CYS A 122 6.72 6.04 4.19
CA CYS A 122 6.65 6.81 5.43
C CYS A 122 6.79 8.33 5.21
N GLY A 123 6.06 9.15 5.98
CA GLY A 123 6.31 10.59 6.04
C GLY A 123 5.95 11.38 4.78
N ASN A 124 5.03 10.88 3.95
CA ASN A 124 4.64 11.52 2.69
C ASN A 124 3.37 12.39 2.77
N ASN A 125 2.77 12.53 3.96
CA ASN A 125 1.51 13.28 4.17
C ASN A 125 0.35 12.77 3.28
N ILE A 126 0.32 11.47 2.97
CA ILE A 126 -0.67 10.87 2.07
C ILE A 126 -2.01 10.77 2.81
N THR A 127 -3.03 11.46 2.31
CA THR A 127 -4.38 11.42 2.89
C THR A 127 -5.23 10.27 2.38
N ASN A 128 -4.99 9.83 1.14
CA ASN A 128 -5.82 8.87 0.40
C ASN A 128 -4.97 8.10 -0.61
N LEU A 129 -5.36 6.84 -0.91
CA LEU A 129 -4.63 5.99 -1.85
C LEU A 129 -4.62 6.47 -3.31
N ASN A 130 -5.41 7.49 -3.68
CA ASN A 130 -5.63 7.91 -5.08
C ASN A 130 -4.34 8.14 -5.90
N VAL A 131 -3.27 8.63 -5.27
CA VAL A 131 -1.98 8.90 -5.94
C VAL A 131 -1.11 7.64 -6.03
N ILE A 132 -1.16 6.79 -5.01
CA ILE A 132 -0.29 5.60 -4.86
C ILE A 132 -0.96 4.28 -5.28
N PHE A 133 -2.23 4.33 -5.72
CA PHE A 133 -3.04 3.14 -5.99
C PHE A 133 -2.36 2.15 -6.94
N ASP A 134 -1.62 2.65 -7.93
CA ASP A 134 -0.96 1.84 -8.96
C ASP A 134 0.17 0.96 -8.42
N LEU A 135 0.69 1.22 -7.21
CA LEU A 135 1.57 0.31 -6.47
C LEU A 135 0.98 -1.10 -6.37
N CYS A 136 -0.34 -1.22 -6.18
CA CYS A 136 -1.03 -2.52 -6.08
C CYS A 136 -1.33 -3.18 -7.45
N LYS A 137 -0.84 -2.60 -8.55
CA LYS A 137 -0.72 -3.22 -9.87
C LYS A 137 0.73 -3.74 -10.03
N THR A 138 1.70 -2.83 -9.98
CA THR A 138 3.13 -3.05 -10.21
C THR A 138 3.76 -4.00 -9.18
N LEU A 139 3.61 -3.69 -7.90
CA LEU A 139 4.28 -4.36 -6.77
C LEU A 139 3.29 -5.20 -5.93
N ASN A 140 2.35 -5.88 -6.59
CA ASN A 140 1.33 -6.73 -5.96
C ASN A 140 1.87 -7.92 -5.12
N HIS A 141 3.18 -8.19 -5.21
CA HIS A 141 3.87 -9.34 -4.64
C HIS A 141 4.63 -9.05 -3.33
N ILE A 142 4.72 -7.78 -2.91
CA ILE A 142 5.51 -7.38 -1.73
C ILE A 142 5.02 -8.06 -0.45
N LYS A 143 5.98 -8.31 0.45
CA LYS A 143 5.74 -8.89 1.78
C LYS A 143 5.63 -7.81 2.84
N ASN A 144 6.43 -6.74 2.72
CA ASN A 144 6.55 -5.72 3.75
C ASN A 144 6.11 -4.36 3.19
N LEU A 145 5.19 -3.69 3.89
CA LEU A 145 4.70 -2.37 3.51
C LEU A 145 4.67 -1.46 4.74
N ASP A 146 5.23 -0.26 4.62
CA ASP A 146 5.16 0.77 5.66
C ASP A 146 4.47 2.03 5.12
N LEU A 147 3.46 2.47 5.85
CA LEU A 147 2.55 3.58 5.56
C LEU A 147 2.51 4.60 6.71
N SER A 148 3.41 4.51 7.70
CA SER A 148 3.45 5.39 8.88
C SER A 148 3.75 6.86 8.55
N GLY A 149 3.50 7.78 9.48
CA GLY A 149 3.72 9.21 9.27
C GLY A 149 2.91 9.79 8.11
N ASN A 150 1.71 9.26 7.83
CA ASN A 150 0.82 9.74 6.78
C ASN A 150 -0.50 10.27 7.35
N ALA A 151 -1.27 10.95 6.51
CA ALA A 151 -2.46 11.70 6.92
C ALA A 151 -3.76 10.92 6.65
N PHE A 152 -3.76 9.60 6.82
CA PHE A 152 -4.95 8.77 6.61
C PHE A 152 -5.98 9.03 7.73
N HIS A 153 -7.09 9.71 7.40
CA HIS A 153 -8.10 10.10 8.41
C HIS A 153 -8.99 8.92 8.87
N SER A 154 -9.01 7.82 8.13
CA SER A 154 -9.81 6.63 8.43
C SER A 154 -9.29 5.43 7.62
N ILE A 155 -9.43 4.22 8.16
CA ILE A 155 -9.21 2.96 7.45
C ILE A 155 -9.93 2.89 6.08
N ASN A 156 -11.07 3.58 5.92
CA ASN A 156 -11.77 3.67 4.64
C ASN A 156 -10.91 4.26 3.49
N ALA A 157 -9.91 5.09 3.79
CA ALA A 157 -8.97 5.60 2.79
C ALA A 157 -8.14 4.49 2.13
N LEU A 158 -7.87 3.40 2.88
CA LEU A 158 -7.10 2.23 2.43
C LEU A 158 -7.95 1.19 1.68
N LYS A 159 -9.28 1.29 1.76
CA LYS A 159 -10.26 0.32 1.23
C LYS A 159 -10.06 -0.08 -0.24
N PRO A 160 -9.57 0.79 -1.16
CA PRO A 160 -9.16 0.39 -2.50
C PRO A 160 -8.10 -0.74 -2.58
N TRP A 161 -7.30 -0.96 -1.54
CA TRP A 161 -6.28 -2.01 -1.49
C TRP A 161 -6.75 -3.34 -0.86
N LYS A 162 -8.01 -3.43 -0.40
CA LYS A 162 -8.59 -4.66 0.16
C LYS A 162 -8.42 -5.85 -0.78
N GLY A 163 -7.77 -6.92 -0.32
CA GLY A 163 -7.53 -8.15 -1.09
C GLY A 163 -6.52 -8.04 -2.25
N ARG A 164 -5.80 -6.91 -2.38
CA ARG A 164 -4.81 -6.67 -3.45
C ARG A 164 -3.44 -7.27 -3.11
N PHE A 165 -2.83 -6.86 -2.01
CA PHE A 165 -1.52 -7.37 -1.57
C PHE A 165 -1.66 -8.73 -0.88
N ARG A 166 -1.91 -9.78 -1.67
CA ARG A 166 -2.13 -11.15 -1.18
C ARG A 166 -0.87 -11.84 -0.60
N LYS A 167 0.31 -11.26 -0.83
CA LYS A 167 1.59 -11.70 -0.27
C LYS A 167 2.06 -10.88 0.94
N LEU A 168 1.30 -9.88 1.38
CA LEU A 168 1.69 -9.02 2.50
C LEU A 168 1.74 -9.82 3.81
N GLU A 169 2.89 -9.80 4.47
CA GLU A 169 3.17 -10.45 5.75
C GLU A 169 3.46 -9.43 6.86
N HIS A 170 3.98 -8.24 6.54
CA HIS A 170 4.25 -7.16 7.48
C HIS A 170 3.62 -5.83 7.01
N LEU A 171 2.91 -5.15 7.91
CA LEU A 171 2.35 -3.81 7.69
C LEU A 171 2.70 -2.88 8.86
N ILE A 172 3.14 -1.66 8.56
CA ILE A 172 3.27 -0.57 9.52
C ILE A 172 2.36 0.58 9.08
N ILE A 173 1.56 1.14 9.98
CA ILE A 173 0.64 2.24 9.71
C ILE A 173 0.25 2.99 11.00
N ASP A 174 -0.05 4.28 10.87
CA ASP A 174 -0.56 5.08 11.99
C ASP A 174 -1.93 4.56 12.48
N PRO A 175 -2.18 4.48 13.81
CA PRO A 175 -3.41 3.91 14.35
C PRO A 175 -4.64 4.79 14.10
N PHE A 176 -5.77 4.18 13.75
CA PHE A 176 -7.03 4.89 13.51
C PHE A 176 -7.85 5.05 14.80
N SER A 177 -8.61 6.15 14.90
CA SER A 177 -9.54 6.40 16.02
C SER A 177 -10.79 5.49 16.04
N ASN A 178 -10.91 4.55 15.09
CA ASN A 178 -12.01 3.61 15.00
C ASN A 178 -11.65 2.31 15.73
N ILE A 179 -12.41 1.91 16.75
CA ILE A 179 -12.23 0.63 17.45
C ILE A 179 -12.34 -0.55 16.46
N GLY A 180 -11.43 -1.52 16.53
CA GLY A 180 -11.44 -2.73 15.69
C GLY A 180 -10.87 -2.56 14.29
N TRP A 181 -10.16 -1.45 14.00
CA TRP A 181 -9.51 -1.24 12.70
C TRP A 181 -8.41 -2.29 12.42
N GLU A 182 -7.80 -2.83 13.47
CA GLU A 182 -6.77 -3.88 13.43
C GLU A 182 -7.35 -5.20 12.89
N GLU A 183 -8.55 -5.57 13.34
CA GLU A 183 -9.28 -6.74 12.81
C GLU A 183 -9.74 -6.50 11.38
N GLU A 184 -10.29 -5.31 11.09
CA GLU A 184 -10.71 -4.98 9.73
C GLU A 184 -9.52 -5.05 8.75
N ILE A 185 -8.38 -4.42 9.06
CA ILE A 185 -7.21 -4.42 8.16
C ILE A 185 -6.58 -5.83 8.04
N THR A 186 -6.57 -6.62 9.13
CA THR A 186 -6.09 -8.01 9.11
C THR A 186 -7.00 -8.94 8.30
N SER A 187 -8.31 -8.63 8.22
CA SER A 187 -9.25 -9.33 7.34
C SER A 187 -9.03 -9.03 5.85
N TRP A 188 -8.41 -7.89 5.51
CA TRP A 188 -8.16 -7.47 4.14
C TRP A 188 -6.89 -8.08 3.53
N PHE A 189 -5.93 -8.44 4.38
CA PHE A 189 -4.62 -8.97 4.00
C PHE A 189 -4.44 -10.39 4.54
N PRO A 190 -4.84 -11.44 3.78
CA PRO A 190 -4.99 -12.81 4.30
C PRO A 190 -3.66 -13.53 4.64
N LYS A 191 -2.52 -12.88 4.44
CA LYS A 191 -1.19 -13.33 4.87
C LYS A 191 -0.53 -12.45 5.94
N LEU A 192 -1.17 -11.35 6.36
CA LEU A 192 -0.58 -10.41 7.31
C LEU A 192 -0.30 -11.12 8.63
N LYS A 193 0.97 -11.14 9.04
CA LYS A 193 1.49 -11.72 10.29
C LYS A 193 1.74 -10.65 11.33
N ILE A 194 2.38 -9.55 10.92
CA ILE A 194 2.78 -8.46 11.81
C ILE A 194 2.12 -7.14 11.37
N LEU A 195 1.42 -6.50 12.30
CA LEU A 195 0.84 -5.17 12.16
C LEU A 195 1.46 -4.28 13.25
N ASN A 196 2.16 -3.20 12.89
CA ASN A 196 2.78 -2.26 13.82
C ASN A 196 3.72 -2.92 14.87
N GLY A 197 4.37 -4.02 14.49
CA GLY A 197 5.20 -4.84 15.39
C GLY A 197 4.44 -5.92 16.17
N VAL A 198 3.10 -5.83 16.28
CA VAL A 198 2.24 -6.82 16.93
C VAL A 198 1.98 -8.00 16.00
N GLN A 199 2.12 -9.24 16.50
CA GLN A 199 1.79 -10.43 15.73
C GLN A 199 0.27 -10.69 15.70
N VAL A 200 -0.38 -10.30 14.60
CA VAL A 200 -1.82 -10.48 14.33
C VAL A 200 -2.17 -11.84 13.70
N ARG A 201 -1.16 -12.63 13.29
CA ARG A 201 -1.36 -14.01 12.80
C ARG A 201 -0.14 -14.86 13.13
N ALA A 202 -0.37 -15.97 13.82
CA ALA A 202 0.63 -17.01 13.99
C ALA A 202 1.08 -17.57 12.63
N ASP A 203 2.32 -18.05 12.54
CA ASP A 203 2.81 -18.80 11.38
C ASP A 203 2.07 -20.14 11.28
N LYS A 204 0.89 -20.13 10.64
CA LYS A 204 0.22 -21.36 10.24
C LYS A 204 1.10 -22.04 9.18
N PRO A 205 1.70 -23.21 9.46
CA PRO A 205 2.42 -23.95 8.42
C PRO A 205 1.46 -24.17 7.26
N ALA A 206 1.94 -23.95 6.04
CA ALA A 206 1.07 -23.84 4.86
C ALA A 206 0.28 -25.15 4.66
N ALA A 207 -1.00 -25.12 5.03
CA ALA A 207 -1.90 -26.26 4.98
C ALA A 207 -2.30 -26.57 3.53
N GLY A 208 -1.34 -27.10 2.77
CA GLY A 208 -1.58 -27.83 1.54
C GLY A 208 -1.94 -29.28 1.84
N ASP A 209 -2.80 -29.82 0.99
CA ASP A 209 -3.27 -31.21 0.94
C ASP A 209 -4.01 -31.76 2.17
N ALA A 210 -5.34 -31.80 2.05
CA ALA A 210 -6.21 -32.59 2.92
C ALA A 210 -6.55 -33.91 2.20
N GLY A 211 -5.68 -34.92 2.34
CA GLY A 211 -5.89 -36.29 1.85
C GLY A 211 -6.25 -37.25 3.00
N MET A 212 -7.22 -38.16 2.80
CA MET A 212 -7.69 -39.07 3.84
C MET A 212 -7.09 -40.48 3.74
N ILE A 213 -6.68 -41.04 4.89
CA ILE A 213 -6.83 -42.46 5.32
C ILE A 213 -6.62 -42.47 6.85
N THR A 214 -7.68 -42.60 7.67
CA THR A 214 -8.39 -43.82 8.13
C THR A 214 -7.62 -44.70 9.13
N ASP A 215 -8.23 -44.81 10.32
CA ASP A 215 -8.10 -45.84 11.36
C ASP A 215 -6.87 -45.91 12.28
N ALA A 216 -7.16 -46.45 13.46
CA ALA A 216 -6.33 -46.59 14.66
C ALA A 216 -6.33 -48.10 15.07
N PRO A 217 -5.93 -48.58 16.28
CA PRO A 217 -5.45 -47.86 17.47
C PRO A 217 -4.30 -48.55 18.26
N MET A 218 -4.09 -48.02 19.47
CA MET A 218 -3.66 -48.73 20.70
C MET A 218 -2.17 -48.62 21.11
N ALA A 219 -1.94 -48.81 22.42
CA ALA A 219 -0.77 -48.32 23.14
C ALA A 219 0.06 -49.43 23.80
N ALA A 220 1.34 -49.14 24.04
CA ALA A 220 2.11 -49.66 25.18
C ALA A 220 3.35 -48.78 25.45
N GLU A 221 3.68 -48.59 26.73
CA GLU A 221 4.95 -48.06 27.23
C GLU A 221 5.94 -49.23 27.50
N PRO A 222 7.12 -49.01 28.12
CA PRO A 222 8.22 -48.16 27.67
C PRO A 222 9.56 -48.95 27.61
N GLN A 223 10.49 -48.56 26.73
CA GLN A 223 11.88 -48.99 26.84
C GLN A 223 12.86 -47.83 26.60
N ALA A 224 13.76 -47.61 27.55
CA ALA A 224 14.79 -46.59 27.47
C ALA A 224 16.13 -47.20 27.04
N MET A 225 16.83 -46.54 26.10
CA MET A 225 18.29 -46.55 26.04
C MET A 225 18.80 -45.27 25.38
N ALA A 226 20.03 -44.86 25.75
CA ALA A 226 20.51 -43.50 25.53
C ALA A 226 20.82 -43.17 24.06
N GLY A 227 20.44 -41.95 23.63
CA GLY A 227 20.74 -41.43 22.30
C GLY A 227 20.17 -40.04 22.00
N ALA A 228 19.77 -39.27 23.02
CA ALA A 228 19.03 -38.04 22.83
C ALA A 228 19.94 -36.86 22.43
N ILE A 229 19.90 -36.47 21.15
CA ILE A 229 20.18 -35.09 20.76
C ILE A 229 18.96 -34.28 21.19
N ALA A 230 19.09 -33.40 22.18
CA ALA A 230 17.96 -32.71 22.76
C ALA A 230 17.30 -31.75 21.74
N PRO A 231 15.98 -31.82 21.50
CA PRO A 231 15.28 -30.70 20.91
C PRO A 231 15.34 -29.54 21.90
N THR A 232 15.87 -28.40 21.48
CA THR A 232 15.85 -27.18 22.30
C THR A 232 14.38 -26.81 22.60
N PRO A 233 14.02 -26.55 23.86
CA PRO A 233 12.68 -26.08 24.17
C PRO A 233 12.53 -24.68 23.56
N VAL A 234 11.73 -24.57 22.50
CA VAL A 234 11.22 -23.29 22.03
C VAL A 234 10.32 -22.73 23.14
N LEU A 235 10.87 -21.77 23.88
CA LEU A 235 10.11 -20.99 24.85
C LEU A 235 8.88 -20.41 24.13
N PRO A 236 7.69 -20.43 24.75
CA PRO A 236 6.52 -19.80 24.15
C PRO A 236 6.81 -18.31 24.00
N VAL A 237 6.91 -17.84 22.75
CA VAL A 237 6.98 -16.41 22.44
C VAL A 237 5.70 -15.79 23.01
N PRO A 238 5.79 -14.75 23.86
CA PRO A 238 4.61 -14.21 24.52
C PRO A 238 3.63 -13.72 23.45
N THR A 239 2.49 -14.39 23.36
CA THR A 239 1.41 -14.02 22.44
C THR A 239 0.89 -12.63 22.82
N PHE A 240 0.25 -11.89 21.91
CA PHE A 240 -0.26 -10.54 22.21
C PHE A 240 -1.10 -10.49 23.51
N ASP A 241 -1.87 -11.54 23.82
CA ASP A 241 -2.61 -11.64 25.07
C ASP A 241 -1.73 -11.87 26.31
N GLN A 242 -0.60 -12.60 26.21
CA GLN A 242 0.40 -12.65 27.29
C GLN A 242 1.10 -11.30 27.46
N GLN A 243 1.39 -10.56 26.39
CA GLN A 243 1.93 -9.20 26.50
C GLN A 243 0.93 -8.26 27.20
N LYS A 244 -0.37 -8.38 26.91
CA LYS A 244 -1.41 -7.69 27.70
C LYS A 244 -1.36 -8.11 29.16
N GLU A 245 -1.25 -9.39 29.48
CA GLU A 245 -1.16 -9.85 30.88
C GLU A 245 0.09 -9.34 31.61
N GLU A 246 1.25 -9.29 30.95
CA GLU A 246 2.48 -8.70 31.51
C GLU A 246 2.33 -7.19 31.73
N MET A 247 1.72 -6.46 30.78
CA MET A 247 1.44 -5.03 30.92
C MET A 247 0.42 -4.73 32.01
N ILE A 248 -0.64 -5.54 32.13
CA ILE A 248 -1.60 -5.48 33.22
C ILE A 248 -0.87 -5.71 34.55
N ALA A 249 -0.08 -6.79 34.67
CA ALA A 249 0.67 -7.09 35.89
C ALA A 249 1.66 -5.97 36.26
N TYR A 250 2.33 -5.36 35.28
CA TYR A 250 3.20 -4.19 35.50
C TYR A 250 2.41 -2.99 36.02
N VAL A 251 1.30 -2.62 35.37
CA VAL A 251 0.46 -1.50 35.80
C VAL A 251 -0.12 -1.76 37.19
N GLN A 252 -0.62 -2.96 37.47
CA GLN A 252 -1.08 -3.35 38.81
C GLN A 252 0.02 -3.19 39.86
N ASN A 253 1.25 -3.66 39.60
CA ASN A 253 2.35 -3.56 40.54
C ASN A 253 2.86 -2.11 40.73
N ALA A 254 2.81 -1.28 39.68
CA ALA A 254 3.25 0.12 39.73
C ALA A 254 2.22 1.09 40.36
N THR A 255 0.92 0.75 40.30
CA THR A 255 -0.19 1.63 40.74
C THR A 255 -0.98 1.09 41.94
N ASN A 256 -0.73 -0.17 42.32
CA ASN A 256 -1.52 -0.96 43.27
C ASN A 256 -3.03 -1.05 42.94
N LEU A 257 -3.38 -1.03 41.65
CA LEU A 257 -4.76 -1.19 41.19
C LEU A 257 -5.20 -2.67 41.06
N LYS A 258 -6.51 -2.88 41.21
CA LYS A 258 -7.19 -4.12 40.79
C LYS A 258 -7.12 -4.28 39.27
N ARG A 259 -7.17 -5.54 38.83
CA ARG A 259 -6.95 -5.95 37.43
C ARG A 259 -7.87 -5.23 36.45
N ASP A 260 -9.14 -5.07 36.80
CA ASP A 260 -10.16 -4.48 35.92
C ASP A 260 -9.91 -2.98 35.65
N TYR A 261 -9.43 -2.24 36.66
CA TYR A 261 -9.06 -0.83 36.52
C TYR A 261 -7.72 -0.67 35.77
N ALA A 262 -6.77 -1.58 35.96
CA ALA A 262 -5.54 -1.62 35.17
C ALA A 262 -5.82 -1.90 33.69
N ILE A 263 -6.76 -2.81 33.38
CA ILE A 263 -7.26 -3.05 32.02
C ILE A 263 -7.89 -1.76 31.45
N GLN A 264 -8.81 -1.10 32.18
CA GLN A 264 -9.42 0.15 31.70
C GLN A 264 -8.40 1.27 31.44
N CYS A 265 -7.36 1.41 32.28
CA CYS A 265 -6.29 2.40 32.06
C CYS A 265 -5.44 2.07 30.82
N LEU A 266 -5.17 0.78 30.57
CA LEU A 266 -4.48 0.32 29.37
C LEU A 266 -5.34 0.50 28.11
N GLU A 267 -6.62 0.11 28.13
CA GLU A 267 -7.55 0.27 27.02
C GLU A 267 -7.76 1.74 26.65
N ALA A 268 -8.00 2.62 27.64
CA ALA A 268 -8.07 4.07 27.43
C ALA A 268 -6.73 4.67 26.94
N GLY A 269 -5.61 4.07 27.32
CA GLY A 269 -4.27 4.41 26.84
C GLY A 269 -3.94 3.86 25.45
N GLY A 270 -4.78 3.00 24.86
CA GLY A 270 -4.48 2.32 23.59
C GLY A 270 -3.41 1.22 23.71
N TRP A 271 -3.32 0.57 24.88
CA TRP A 271 -2.29 -0.40 25.27
C TRP A 271 -0.85 0.15 25.18
N GLU A 272 -0.68 1.44 25.51
CA GLU A 272 0.62 2.11 25.66
C GLU A 272 0.93 2.36 27.15
N LEU A 273 2.04 1.78 27.65
CA LEU A 273 2.41 1.84 29.07
C LEU A 273 2.58 3.29 29.59
N ASN A 274 3.24 4.14 28.79
CA ASN A 274 3.46 5.54 29.15
C ASN A 274 2.13 6.31 29.26
N ARG A 275 1.26 6.11 28.27
CA ARG A 275 -0.03 6.81 28.17
C ARG A 275 -1.06 6.31 29.19
N ALA A 276 -1.04 5.02 29.50
CA ALA A 276 -1.80 4.45 30.61
C ALA A 276 -1.35 5.02 31.96
N GLY A 277 -0.05 5.28 32.16
CA GLY A 277 0.47 5.96 33.35
C GLY A 277 0.01 7.42 33.48
N GLU A 278 -0.02 8.16 32.37
CA GLU A 278 -0.55 9.54 32.34
C GLU A 278 -2.06 9.60 32.64
N LEU A 279 -2.84 8.65 32.09
CA LEU A 279 -4.28 8.53 32.32
C LEU A 279 -4.58 8.03 33.74
N PHE A 280 -3.78 7.11 34.29
CA PHE A 280 -3.84 6.75 35.70
C PHE A 280 -3.60 7.97 36.58
N THR A 281 -2.53 8.74 36.33
CA THR A 281 -2.20 9.93 37.15
C THR A 281 -3.32 10.97 37.14
N GLN A 282 -4.02 11.13 36.02
CA GLN A 282 -5.19 12.01 35.90
C GLN A 282 -6.46 11.46 36.57
N SER A 283 -6.67 10.13 36.54
CA SER A 283 -7.86 9.49 37.13
C SER A 283 -7.70 9.13 38.61
N GLN A 284 -6.46 9.00 39.13
CA GLN A 284 -6.12 8.69 40.52
C GLN A 284 -6.95 9.45 41.57
N PRO A 285 -7.13 10.80 41.52
CA PRO A 285 -7.95 11.53 42.48
C PRO A 285 -9.47 11.28 42.37
N SER A 286 -9.92 10.55 41.36
CA SER A 286 -11.33 10.20 41.12
C SER A 286 -11.63 8.70 41.31
N LEU A 287 -10.61 7.86 41.47
CA LEU A 287 -10.79 6.42 41.66
C LEU A 287 -11.29 6.11 43.09
N PRO A 288 -12.31 5.25 43.25
CA PRO A 288 -12.81 4.88 44.58
C PRO A 288 -11.76 4.07 45.36
N PRO A 289 -11.83 4.02 46.71
CA PRO A 289 -10.92 3.20 47.52
C PRO A 289 -10.92 1.72 47.11
N ASP A 290 -12.06 1.23 46.63
CA ASP A 290 -12.27 -0.15 46.17
C ASP A 290 -11.68 -0.44 44.76
N ALA A 291 -10.98 0.51 44.14
CA ALA A 291 -10.21 0.29 42.91
C ALA A 291 -8.78 -0.23 43.17
N TYR A 292 -8.28 -0.09 44.40
CA TYR A 292 -6.94 -0.50 44.82
C TYR A 292 -6.95 -1.89 45.49
N ASN A 293 -5.79 -2.54 45.58
CA ASN A 293 -5.58 -3.81 46.30
C ASN A 293 -5.05 -3.62 47.73
#